data_AF-A0A1A8KJY9-F1
#
_entry.id   AF-A0A1A8KJY9-F1
#
_cell.length_a   1.000
_cell.length_b   1.000
_cell.length_c   1.000
_cell.angle_alpha   90.00
_cell.angle_beta   90.00
_cell.angle_gamma   90.00
#
_symmetry.space_group_name_H-M   'P 1'
#
loop_
_entity.id
_entity.type
_entity.pdbx_description
1 polymer ?
#
loop_
_entity_poly.entity_id
_entity_poly.type
_entity_poly.pdbx_seq_one_letter_code
_entity_poly.pdbx_strand_id
1 'polypeptide(L)'
;AMQRPDLRVVLLSAVAPGPKQLALFTGSALPVIHLETPDVGEVVYSSTGDNYFCAALRLVLEIHQSEQLGDVIVFLVTTQEIDLAHDIL
;
A
#
# COMPACT_ATOMS: atom_id res chain seq x y z
N ALA A 1 -30.52 -24.42 -2.78
CA ALA A 1 -29.89 -23.29 -3.52
C ALA A 1 -29.75 -23.69 -4.99
N MET A 2 -30.10 -22.81 -5.92
CA MET A 2 -30.00 -23.10 -7.36
C MET A 2 -28.54 -22.93 -7.81
N GLN A 3 -27.96 -23.97 -8.40
CA GLN A 3 -26.60 -23.95 -8.94
C GLN A 3 -26.59 -23.10 -10.23
N ARG A 4 -25.60 -22.21 -10.39
CA ARG A 4 -25.44 -21.32 -11.56
C ARG A 4 -24.21 -21.75 -12.38
N PRO A 5 -24.33 -22.79 -13.23
CA PRO A 5 -23.18 -23.39 -13.90
C PRO A 5 -22.46 -22.45 -14.87
N ASP A 6 -23.16 -21.44 -15.42
CA ASP A 6 -22.58 -20.49 -16.38
C ASP A 6 -21.85 -19.31 -15.70
N LEU A 7 -21.88 -19.21 -14.37
CA LEU A 7 -21.22 -18.13 -13.64
C LEU A 7 -19.70 -18.35 -13.62
N ARG A 8 -18.94 -17.34 -14.01
CA ARG A 8 -17.48 -17.31 -13.92
C ARG A 8 -17.05 -16.31 -12.85
N VAL A 9 -16.01 -16.63 -12.07
CA VAL A 9 -15.50 -15.80 -10.98
C VAL A 9 -14.02 -15.55 -11.19
N VAL A 10 -13.59 -14.29 -10.99
CA VAL A 10 -12.18 -13.89 -10.99
C VAL A 10 -11.90 -13.23 -9.65
N LEU A 11 -10.89 -13.75 -8.94
CA LEU A 11 -10.40 -13.16 -7.69
C LEU A 11 -9.22 -12.25 -7.99
N LEU A 12 -9.38 -10.96 -7.72
CA LEU A 12 -8.30 -9.97 -7.80
C LEU A 12 -7.74 -9.77 -6.39
N SER A 13 -6.42 -9.86 -6.25
CA SER A 13 -5.74 -9.67 -4.98
C SER A 13 -4.45 -8.87 -5.17
N ALA A 14 -4.24 -7.87 -4.32
CA ALA A 14 -3.01 -7.08 -4.30
C ALA A 14 -1.82 -7.88 -3.73
N VAL A 15 -2.09 -8.82 -2.82
CA VAL A 15 -1.09 -9.72 -2.24
C VAL A 15 -1.38 -11.14 -2.71
N ALA A 16 -0.33 -11.90 -3.07
CA ALA A 16 -0.48 -13.28 -3.48
C ALA A 16 -1.20 -14.10 -2.38
N PRO A 17 -2.40 -14.65 -2.65
CA PRO A 17 -3.16 -15.36 -1.64
C PRO A 17 -2.47 -16.67 -1.27
N GLY A 18 -2.45 -16.97 0.03
CA GLY A 18 -1.86 -18.22 0.52
C GLY A 18 -2.69 -19.45 0.12
N PRO A 19 -2.11 -20.66 0.16
CA PRO A 19 -2.80 -21.90 -0.22
C PRO A 19 -4.11 -22.15 0.53
N LYS A 20 -4.18 -21.78 1.81
CA LYS A 20 -5.41 -21.92 2.63
C LYS A 20 -6.53 -21.00 2.18
N GLN A 21 -6.21 -19.78 1.73
CA GLN A 21 -7.20 -18.83 1.24
C GLN A 21 -7.76 -19.28 -0.11
N LEU A 22 -6.89 -19.81 -0.99
CA LEU A 22 -7.30 -20.35 -2.28
C LEU A 22 -8.21 -21.58 -2.14
N ALA A 23 -7.92 -22.46 -1.17
CA ALA A 23 -8.71 -23.66 -0.90
C ALA A 23 -10.16 -23.38 -0.45
N LEU A 24 -10.48 -22.16 -0.01
CA LEU A 24 -11.85 -21.76 0.35
C LEU A 24 -12.76 -21.59 -0.88
N PHE A 25 -12.19 -21.28 -2.04
CA PHE A 25 -12.96 -21.03 -3.26
C PHE A 25 -13.21 -22.32 -4.03
N THR A 26 -12.22 -23.21 -4.06
CA THR A 26 -12.34 -24.53 -4.69
C THR A 26 -11.54 -25.57 -3.92
N GLY A 27 -12.04 -26.80 -3.82
CA GLY A 27 -11.31 -27.93 -3.24
C GLY A 27 -10.12 -28.43 -4.09
N SER A 28 -9.74 -27.71 -5.14
CA SER A 28 -8.65 -28.04 -6.06
C SER A 28 -7.78 -26.82 -6.34
N ALA A 29 -6.59 -27.03 -6.92
CA ALA A 29 -5.69 -25.95 -7.32
C ALA A 29 -6.35 -25.03 -8.36
N LEU A 30 -6.25 -23.72 -8.14
CA LEU A 30 -6.73 -22.69 -9.05
C LEU A 30 -5.60 -22.22 -9.99
N PRO A 31 -5.88 -21.96 -11.27
CA PRO A 31 -4.93 -21.26 -12.12
C PRO A 31 -4.72 -19.83 -11.57
N VAL A 32 -3.46 -19.46 -11.31
CA VAL A 32 -3.09 -18.14 -10.80
C VAL A 32 -2.36 -17.37 -11.90
N ILE A 33 -2.83 -16.17 -12.18
CA ILE A 33 -2.13 -15.21 -13.04
C ILE A 33 -1.40 -14.24 -12.10
N HIS A 34 -0.08 -14.26 -12.15
CA HIS A 34 0.76 -13.32 -11.41
C HIS A 34 1.20 -12.20 -12.35
N LEU A 35 0.99 -10.96 -11.94
CA LEU A 35 1.49 -9.79 -12.64
C LEU A 35 2.77 -9.35 -11.92
N GLU A 36 3.89 -9.30 -12.66
CA GLU A 36 5.14 -8.78 -12.13
C GLU A 36 5.00 -7.27 -11.89
N THR A 37 5.41 -6.82 -10.71
CA THR A 37 5.47 -5.39 -10.38
C THR A 37 6.90 -4.89 -10.53
N PRO A 38 7.09 -3.64 -10.99
CA PRO A 38 8.42 -3.02 -10.97
C PRO A 38 8.96 -2.96 -9.54
N ASP A 39 10.29 -2.95 -9.42
CA ASP A 39 10.96 -2.91 -8.13
C ASP A 39 10.58 -1.63 -7.37
N VAL A 40 10.41 -1.76 -6.05
CA VAL A 40 10.12 -0.62 -5.18
C VAL A 40 11.45 0.08 -4.90
N GLY A 41 11.46 1.40 -4.87
CA GLY A 41 12.66 2.20 -4.59
C GLY A 41 13.28 1.91 -3.23
N GLU A 42 14.33 2.67 -2.89
CA GLU A 42 15.04 2.51 -1.61
C GLU A 42 14.11 2.67 -0.40
N VAL A 43 14.31 1.82 0.61
CA VAL A 43 13.61 1.90 1.90
C VAL A 43 14.58 2.35 2.98
N VAL A 44 14.26 3.47 3.60
CA VAL A 44 15.06 4.06 4.69
C VAL A 44 14.34 3.96 6.03
N TYR A 45 15.10 3.81 7.11
CA TYR A 45 14.57 3.70 8.47
C TYR A 45 15.19 4.77 9.36
N SER A 46 14.38 5.42 10.18
CA SER A 46 14.86 6.29 11.24
C SER A 46 14.80 5.57 12.60
N SER A 47 15.83 5.78 13.42
CA SER A 47 15.88 5.29 14.81
C SER A 47 15.41 6.33 15.84
N THR A 48 14.91 7.49 15.41
CA THR A 48 14.48 8.58 16.32
C THR A 48 13.12 8.28 16.95
N GLY A 49 13.03 8.38 18.28
CA GLY A 49 11.77 8.27 19.04
C GLY A 49 10.94 9.57 19.05
N ASP A 50 11.09 10.41 18.02
CA ASP A 50 10.41 11.69 17.92
C ASP A 50 8.91 11.51 17.60
N ASN A 51 8.12 12.57 17.81
CA ASN A 51 6.73 12.59 17.38
C ASN A 51 6.62 12.34 15.87
N TYR A 52 5.94 11.26 15.47
CA TYR A 52 5.81 10.83 14.08
C TYR A 52 5.31 11.94 13.15
N PHE A 53 4.38 12.78 13.63
CA PHE A 53 3.79 13.85 12.84
C PHE A 53 4.88 14.85 12.41
N CYS A 54 5.56 15.46 13.38
CA CYS A 54 6.62 16.43 13.08
C CYS A 54 7.78 15.81 12.28
N ALA A 55 8.14 14.56 12.57
CA ALA A 55 9.18 13.85 11.84
C ALA A 55 8.81 13.64 10.37
N ALA A 56 7.56 13.25 10.08
CA ALA A 56 7.07 13.09 8.71
C ALA A 56 7.09 14.40 7.93
N LEU A 57 6.63 15.51 8.53
CA LEU A 57 6.64 16.82 7.86
C LEU A 57 8.06 17.32 7.57
N ARG A 58 9.00 17.13 8.50
CA ARG A 58 10.41 17.46 8.27
C ARG A 58 11.00 16.64 7.13
N LEU A 59 10.73 15.34 7.09
CA LEU A 59 11.21 14.47 6.03
C LEU A 59 10.66 14.89 4.65
N VAL A 60 9.39 15.30 4.56
CA VAL A 60 8.82 15.84 3.31
C VAL A 60 9.62 17.06 2.82
N LEU A 61 9.95 17.99 3.72
CA LEU A 61 10.74 19.18 3.38
C LEU A 61 12.19 18.84 3.01
N GLU A 62 12.80 17.88 3.70
CA GLU A 62 14.15 17.39 3.38
C GLU A 62 14.17 16.79 1.98
N ILE A 63 13.25 15.87 1.66
CA ILE A 63 13.10 15.28 0.32
C ILE A 63 12.90 16.39 -0.73
N HIS A 64 11.98 17.33 -0.49
CA HIS A 64 11.72 18.43 -1.42
C HIS A 64 12.98 19.28 -1.70
N GLN A 65 13.87 19.44 -0.73
CA GLN A 65 15.08 20.25 -0.85
C GLN A 65 16.28 19.49 -1.45
N SER A 66 16.43 18.20 -1.14
CA SER A 66 17.64 17.43 -1.48
C SER A 66 17.47 16.43 -2.61
N GLU A 67 16.26 15.94 -2.86
CA GLU A 67 16.00 14.90 -3.85
C GLU A 67 15.60 15.45 -5.23
N GLN A 68 15.54 14.55 -6.22
CA GLN A 68 15.11 14.89 -7.57
C GLN A 68 13.62 15.26 -7.62
N LEU A 69 13.23 16.00 -8.67
CA LEU A 69 11.83 16.38 -8.90
C LEU A 69 10.90 15.16 -8.94
N GLY A 70 9.84 15.20 -8.13
CA GLY A 70 8.80 14.18 -8.05
C GLY A 70 7.75 14.54 -6.99
N ASP A 71 6.61 13.87 -7.03
CA ASP A 71 5.56 14.05 -6.03
C ASP A 71 5.90 13.29 -4.74
N VAL A 72 5.57 13.89 -3.59
CA VAL A 72 5.73 13.26 -2.28
C VAL A 72 4.35 12.89 -1.73
N ILE A 73 4.19 11.62 -1.35
CA ILE A 73 2.99 11.13 -0.67
C ILE A 73 3.32 10.88 0.79
N VAL A 74 2.59 11.53 1.69
CA VAL A 74 2.70 11.34 3.14
C VAL A 74 1.44 10.66 3.68
N PHE A 75 1.61 9.70 4.58
CA PHE A 75 0.52 9.00 5.25
C PHE A 75 0.36 9.51 6.68
N LEU A 76 -0.80 10.11 6.96
CA LEU A 76 -1.17 10.65 8.28
C LEU A 76 -2.42 9.93 8.81
N VAL A 77 -2.67 10.02 10.11
CA VAL A 77 -3.65 9.14 10.77
C VAL A 77 -5.06 9.72 10.68
N THR A 78 -5.20 11.03 10.83
CA THR A 78 -6.50 11.70 10.93
C THR A 78 -6.64 12.82 9.92
N THR A 79 -7.88 13.17 9.58
CA THR A 79 -8.15 14.34 8.72
C THR A 79 -7.64 15.64 9.34
N GLN A 80 -7.73 15.77 10.67
CA GLN A 80 -7.21 16.94 11.38
C GLN A 80 -5.68 17.07 11.22
N GLU A 81 -4.93 15.97 11.27
CA GLU A 81 -3.50 15.98 10.98
C GLU A 81 -3.23 16.36 9.52
N ILE A 82 -4.04 15.88 8.58
CA ILE A 82 -3.90 16.21 7.16
C ILE A 82 -4.12 17.70 6.94
N ASP A 83 -5.19 18.26 7.50
CA ASP A 83 -5.51 19.69 7.38
C ASP A 83 -4.39 20.54 8.01
N LEU A 84 -3.92 20.17 9.19
CA LEU A 84 -2.82 20.86 9.86
C LEU A 84 -1.51 20.75 9.08
N ALA A 85 -1.20 19.58 8.51
CA ALA A 85 -0.01 19.40 7.69
C ALA A 85 -0.07 20.25 6.41
N HIS A 86 -1.25 20.36 5.79
CA HIS A 86 -1.48 21.23 4.65
C HIS A 86 -1.28 22.71 4.99
N ASP A 87 -1.68 23.15 6.19
CA ASP A 87 -1.46 24.53 6.63
C ASP A 87 0.02 24.84 6.95
N ILE A 88 0.81 23.82 7.32
CA ILE A 88 2.23 23.96 7.69
C ILE A 88 3.16 23.90 6.48
N LEU A 89 2.88 23.01 5.52
CA LEU A 89 3.71 22.76 4.33
C LEU A 89 3.44 23.79 3.22
#